data_AF-A0A9E4T7G1-F1
#
_entry.id   AF-A0A9E4T7G1-F1
#
_cell.length_a   1.000
_cell.length_b   1.000
_cell.length_c   1.000
_cell.angle_alpha   90.00
_cell.angle_beta   90.00
_cell.angle_gamma   90.00
#
_symmetry.space_group_name_H-M   'P 1'
#
loop_
_entity.id
_entity.type
_entity.pdbx_description
1 polymer ?
#
loop_
_entity_poly.entity_id
_entity_poly.type
_entity_poly.pdbx_seq_one_letter_code
_entity_poly.pdbx_strand_id
1 'polypeptide(L)'
;MNRLLGITIFVVSLLMAWGWLEYDDFVHQPLNLPASGINYHLQAGTSLRALADDLHQKEIIQKPILLEILARWSGQAGQLKAGEYYLPANTTPTKLLQIFSSARVVQHSLTIIEGWTFRQLMRAVRANPVLINTLEELDDQQI
;
A
#
# COMPACT_ATOMS: atom_id res chain seq x y z
N MET A 1 5.87 50.87 -4.56
CA MET A 1 5.44 49.57 -5.15
C MET A 1 6.48 48.46 -4.97
N ASN A 2 7.75 48.69 -5.33
CA ASN A 2 8.77 47.62 -5.46
C ASN A 2 9.16 46.93 -4.15
N ARG A 3 9.04 47.63 -3.00
CA ARG A 3 9.35 47.06 -1.68
C ARG A 3 8.32 46.01 -1.23
N LEU A 4 7.05 46.18 -1.61
CA LEU A 4 5.99 45.20 -1.32
C LEU A 4 6.16 43.94 -2.18
N LEU A 5 6.56 44.10 -3.45
CA LEU A 5 6.88 42.99 -4.34
C LEU A 5 8.08 42.17 -3.84
N GLY A 6 9.12 42.83 -3.31
CA GLY A 6 10.26 42.14 -2.71
C GLY A 6 9.86 41.31 -1.49
N ILE A 7 8.97 41.84 -0.64
CA ILE A 7 8.49 41.14 0.56
C ILE A 7 7.60 39.95 0.17
N THR A 8 6.68 40.08 -0.78
CA THR A 8 5.84 38.95 -1.21
C THR A 8 6.67 37.83 -1.83
N ILE A 9 7.66 38.14 -2.67
CA ILE A 9 8.56 37.11 -3.23
C ILE A 9 9.36 36.43 -2.11
N PHE A 10 9.86 37.20 -1.14
CA PHE A 10 10.62 36.64 -0.02
C PHE A 10 9.75 35.71 0.84
N VAL A 11 8.52 36.11 1.16
CA VAL A 11 7.57 35.29 1.93
C VAL A 11 7.21 34.01 1.17
N VAL A 12 6.92 34.10 -0.13
CA VAL A 12 6.62 32.93 -0.96
C VAL A 12 7.82 31.98 -1.03
N SER A 13 9.03 32.51 -1.17
CA SER A 13 10.26 31.69 -1.17
C SER A 13 10.48 31.00 0.16
N LEU A 14 10.19 31.66 1.29
CA LEU A 14 10.34 31.08 2.62
C LEU A 14 9.33 29.95 2.85
N LEU A 15 8.07 30.16 2.42
CA LEU A 15 7.03 29.14 2.47
C LEU A 15 7.37 27.93 1.60
N MET A 16 7.89 28.16 0.39
CA MET A 16 8.37 27.07 -0.49
C MET A 16 9.53 26.31 0.14
N ALA A 17 10.52 27.01 0.70
CA ALA A 17 11.66 26.36 1.35
C ALA A 17 11.23 25.53 2.55
N TRP A 18 10.30 26.03 3.36
CA TRP A 18 9.78 25.31 4.51
C TRP A 18 9.01 24.05 4.11
N GLY A 19 8.13 24.15 3.11
CA GLY A 19 7.41 22.99 2.57
C GLY A 19 8.33 21.95 1.92
N TRP A 20 9.43 22.38 1.29
CA TRP A 20 10.42 21.49 0.72
C TRP A 20 11.18 20.69 1.79
N LEU A 21 11.59 21.34 2.88
CA LEU A 21 12.26 20.68 4.00
C LEU A 21 11.35 19.64 4.66
N GLU A 22 10.08 20.00 4.90
CA GLU A 22 9.10 19.10 5.48
C GLU A 22 8.80 17.88 4.59
N TYR A 23 8.82 18.08 3.26
CA TYR A 23 8.67 17.00 2.29
C TYR A 23 9.89 16.07 2.29
N ASP A 24 11.10 16.62 2.26
CA ASP A 24 12.33 15.83 2.25
C ASP A 24 12.46 14.97 3.52
N ASP A 25 12.13 15.55 4.69
CA ASP A 25 12.07 14.82 5.95
C ASP A 25 11.06 13.67 5.88
N PHE A 26 9.84 13.93 5.40
CA PHE A 26 8.80 12.90 5.30
C PHE A 26 9.21 11.74 4.40
N VAL A 27 9.82 12.02 3.24
CA VAL A 27 10.19 11.01 2.24
C VAL A 27 11.25 10.04 2.76
N HIS A 28 12.14 10.51 3.64
CA HIS A 28 13.23 9.71 4.19
C HIS A 28 12.95 9.15 5.58
N GLN A 29 11.93 9.67 6.28
CA GLN A 29 11.57 9.18 7.60
C GLN A 29 10.97 7.77 7.51
N PRO A 30 11.44 6.81 8.32
CA PRO A 30 10.84 5.49 8.38
C PRO A 30 9.41 5.57 8.92
N LEU A 31 8.54 4.77 8.34
CA LEU A 31 7.17 4.59 8.77
C LEU A 31 7.12 4.03 10.19
N ASN A 32 6.04 4.34 10.91
CA ASN A 32 5.80 3.80 12.25
C ASN A 32 5.33 2.35 12.14
N LEU A 33 6.29 1.44 11.98
CA LEU A 33 6.07 0.01 11.84
C LEU A 33 6.75 -0.73 12.99
N PRO A 34 6.14 -1.81 13.52
CA PRO A 34 6.79 -2.68 14.49
C PRO A 34 8.07 -3.30 13.90
N ALA A 35 9.02 -3.64 14.78
CA ALA A 35 10.31 -4.24 14.38
C ALA A 35 10.17 -5.55 13.59
N SER A 36 9.05 -6.26 13.75
CA SER A 36 8.70 -7.47 13.01
C SER A 36 8.21 -7.23 11.58
N GLY A 37 7.96 -5.97 11.19
CA GLY A 37 7.18 -5.67 9.99
C GLY A 37 5.70 -6.05 10.14
N ILE A 38 4.90 -5.73 9.12
CA ILE A 38 3.47 -6.06 9.06
C ILE A 38 3.10 -6.62 7.69
N ASN A 39 2.09 -7.50 7.67
CA ASN A 39 1.40 -7.85 6.44
C ASN A 39 0.24 -6.86 6.24
N TYR A 40 0.24 -6.18 5.11
CA TYR A 40 -0.77 -5.22 4.73
C TYR A 40 -1.53 -5.74 3.51
N HIS A 41 -2.86 -5.82 3.62
CA HIS A 41 -3.73 -6.23 2.52
C HIS A 41 -4.30 -5.00 1.81
N LEU A 42 -3.86 -4.76 0.58
CA LEU A 42 -4.39 -3.70 -0.27
C LEU A 42 -5.56 -4.23 -1.10
N GLN A 43 -6.77 -3.74 -0.80
CA GLN A 43 -7.99 -4.16 -1.46
C GLN A 43 -8.03 -3.74 -2.94
N ALA A 44 -8.73 -4.54 -3.75
CA ALA A 44 -8.96 -4.23 -5.15
C ALA A 44 -9.84 -2.98 -5.31
N GLY A 45 -9.41 -2.04 -6.15
CA GLY A 45 -10.12 -0.79 -6.39
C GLY A 45 -9.84 0.33 -5.38
N THR A 46 -8.97 0.10 -4.38
CA THR A 46 -8.54 1.16 -3.45
C THR A 46 -7.81 2.27 -4.20
N SER A 47 -8.31 3.50 -4.08
CA SER A 47 -7.64 4.68 -4.63
C SER A 47 -6.41 5.07 -3.80
N LEU A 48 -5.46 5.80 -4.40
CA LEU A 48 -4.29 6.33 -3.69
C LEU A 48 -4.68 7.13 -2.43
N ARG A 49 -5.75 7.92 -2.52
CA ARG A 49 -6.28 8.68 -1.38
C ARG A 49 -6.79 7.76 -0.28
N ALA A 50 -7.61 6.77 -0.64
CA ALA A 50 -8.11 5.80 0.34
C ALA A 50 -6.99 4.98 1.00
N LEU A 51 -5.94 4.62 0.24
CA LEU A 51 -4.74 3.99 0.79
C LEU A 51 -4.03 4.91 1.80
N ALA A 52 -3.81 6.18 1.45
CA ALA A 52 -3.16 7.13 2.33
C ALA A 52 -3.97 7.35 3.63
N ASP A 53 -5.30 7.49 3.51
CA ASP A 53 -6.20 7.66 4.65
C ASP A 53 -6.22 6.40 5.54
N ASP A 54 -6.21 5.19 4.97
CA ASP A 54 -6.16 3.95 5.74
C ASP A 54 -4.82 3.78 6.48
N LEU A 55 -3.69 4.07 5.81
CA LEU A 55 -2.37 4.05 6.45
C LEU A 55 -2.27 5.09 7.58
N HIS A 56 -2.93 6.24 7.44
CA HIS A 56 -2.98 7.25 8.49
C HIS A 56 -3.82 6.78 9.68
N GLN A 57 -4.99 6.20 9.43
CA GLN A 57 -5.86 5.64 10.49
C GLN A 57 -5.18 4.50 11.26
N LYS A 58 -4.32 3.74 10.60
CA LYS A 58 -3.49 2.70 11.24
C LYS A 58 -2.23 3.25 11.92
N GLU A 59 -2.07 4.57 11.99
CA GLU A 59 -0.93 5.27 12.58
C GLU A 59 0.43 4.90 11.94
N ILE A 60 0.42 4.38 10.71
CA ILE A 60 1.63 4.00 9.95
C ILE A 60 2.28 5.25 9.34
N ILE A 61 1.45 6.17 8.83
CA ILE A 61 1.87 7.48 8.33
C ILE A 61 1.20 8.60 9.13
N GLN A 62 1.89 9.72 9.29
CA GLN A 62 1.31 10.92 9.91
C GLN A 62 0.67 11.87 8.90
N LYS A 63 1.17 11.89 7.65
CA LYS A 63 0.81 12.90 6.65
C LYS A 63 0.34 12.24 5.34
N PRO A 64 -0.95 11.89 5.22
CA PRO A 64 -1.49 11.22 4.03
C PRO A 64 -1.33 12.05 2.75
N ILE A 65 -1.50 13.37 2.84
CA ILE A 65 -1.37 14.29 1.71
C ILE A 65 0.03 14.26 1.08
N LEU A 66 1.09 14.14 1.90
CA LEU A 66 2.46 14.06 1.38
C LEU A 66 2.71 12.75 0.64
N LEU A 67 2.10 11.65 1.09
CA LEU A 67 2.15 10.38 0.37
C LEU A 67 1.44 10.49 -1.00
N GLU A 68 0.29 11.16 -1.06
CA GLU A 68 -0.41 11.41 -2.32
C GLU A 68 0.45 12.21 -3.31
N ILE A 69 1.10 13.29 -2.83
CA ILE A 69 1.98 14.14 -3.63
C ILE A 69 3.17 13.32 -4.14
N LEU A 70 3.83 12.57 -3.26
CA LEU A 70 4.96 11.71 -3.59
C LEU A 70 4.59 10.70 -4.68
N ALA A 71 3.45 10.00 -4.53
CA ALA A 71 3.01 9.01 -5.50
C ALA A 71 2.64 9.62 -6.86
N ARG A 72 2.12 10.85 -6.88
CA ARG A 72 1.84 11.58 -8.13
C ARG A 72 3.13 12.03 -8.81
N TRP A 73 4.07 12.58 -8.06
CA TRP A 73 5.36 13.03 -8.57
C TRP A 73 6.25 11.87 -9.04
N SER A 74 6.20 10.72 -8.36
CA SER A 74 6.93 9.51 -8.77
C SER A 74 6.27 8.76 -9.93
N GLY A 75 5.05 9.15 -10.34
CA GLY A 75 4.27 8.47 -11.37
C GLY A 75 3.69 7.12 -10.94
N GLN A 76 3.77 6.77 -9.64
CA GLN A 76 3.29 5.50 -9.09
C GLN A 76 1.82 5.53 -8.68
N ALA A 77 1.18 6.70 -8.65
CA ALA A 77 -0.22 6.88 -8.24
C ALA A 77 -1.22 5.95 -8.94
N GLY A 78 -1.01 5.65 -10.23
CA GLY A 78 -1.86 4.75 -11.02
C GLY A 78 -1.34 3.31 -11.14
N GLN A 79 -0.20 3.00 -10.53
CA GLN A 79 0.48 1.71 -10.67
C GLN A 79 0.28 0.79 -9.45
N LEU A 80 -0.47 1.25 -8.45
CA LEU A 80 -0.79 0.47 -7.26
C LEU A 80 -1.52 -0.83 -7.65
N LYS A 81 -1.02 -1.96 -7.18
CA LYS A 81 -1.62 -3.27 -7.41
C LYS A 81 -2.26 -3.76 -6.11
N ALA A 82 -3.44 -4.34 -6.22
CA ALA A 82 -4.10 -4.98 -5.09
C ALA A 82 -3.40 -6.30 -4.75
N GLY A 83 -3.40 -6.65 -3.46
CA GLY A 83 -2.76 -7.86 -2.97
C GLY A 83 -2.26 -7.74 -1.54
N GLU A 84 -1.70 -8.83 -1.03
CA GLU A 84 -1.04 -8.86 0.26
C GLU A 84 0.44 -8.51 0.12
N TYR A 85 0.89 -7.56 0.92
CA TYR A 85 2.27 -7.09 0.91
C TYR A 85 2.87 -7.20 2.30
N TYR A 86 4.10 -7.68 2.36
CA TYR A 86 4.90 -7.57 3.56
C TYR A 86 5.61 -6.21 3.56
N LEU A 87 5.38 -5.42 4.60
CA LEU A 87 6.03 -4.15 4.86
C LEU A 87 7.11 -4.36 5.93
N PRO A 88 8.40 -4.37 5.56
CA PRO A 88 9.49 -4.50 6.52
C PRO A 88 9.53 -3.35 7.53
N ALA A 89 10.17 -3.59 8.68
CA ALA A 89 10.54 -2.51 9.58
C ALA A 89 11.42 -1.48 8.85
N ASN A 90 11.34 -0.21 9.27
CA ASN A 90 12.06 0.92 8.66
C ASN A 90 11.74 1.17 7.17
N THR A 91 10.60 0.68 6.67
CA THR A 91 10.12 1.04 5.33
C THR A 91 9.90 2.56 5.27
N THR A 92 10.40 3.23 4.23
CA THR A 92 10.15 4.66 3.97
C THR A 92 8.93 4.84 3.03
N PRO A 93 8.30 6.02 2.97
CA PRO A 93 7.18 6.28 2.05
C PRO A 93 7.50 5.93 0.58
N THR A 94 8.69 6.29 0.11
CA THR A 94 9.15 5.92 -1.25
C THR A 94 9.22 4.41 -1.42
N LYS A 95 9.73 3.70 -0.41
CA LYS A 95 9.84 2.24 -0.47
C LYS A 95 8.47 1.56 -0.41
N LEU A 96 7.56 2.09 0.40
CA LEU A 96 6.18 1.63 0.48
C LEU A 96 5.49 1.73 -0.89
N LEU A 97 5.62 2.86 -1.58
CA LEU A 97 5.05 3.02 -2.92
C LEU A 97 5.70 2.07 -3.93
N GLN A 98 7.01 1.85 -3.84
CA GLN A 98 7.68 0.84 -4.66
C GLN A 98 7.12 -0.56 -4.39
N ILE A 99 6.89 -0.93 -3.14
CA ILE A 99 6.31 -2.24 -2.76
C ILE A 99 4.93 -2.40 -3.40
N PHE A 100 4.03 -1.43 -3.21
CA PHE A 100 2.67 -1.48 -3.76
C PHE A 100 2.60 -1.36 -5.29
N SER A 101 3.55 -0.67 -5.92
CA SER A 101 3.67 -0.64 -7.39
C SER A 101 4.31 -1.92 -7.95
N SER A 102 5.00 -2.69 -7.10
CA SER A 102 5.65 -3.92 -7.53
C SER A 102 4.68 -5.10 -7.50
N ALA A 103 4.93 -6.08 -8.36
CA ALA A 103 4.22 -7.36 -8.35
C ALA A 103 4.73 -8.32 -7.25
N ARG A 104 5.48 -7.84 -6.24
CA ARG A 104 5.99 -8.66 -5.13
C ARG A 104 4.95 -8.76 -4.01
N VAL A 105 3.84 -9.41 -4.33
CA VAL A 105 2.82 -9.80 -3.35
C VAL A 105 3.26 -11.07 -2.61
N VAL A 106 2.76 -11.24 -1.39
CA VAL A 106 2.88 -12.49 -0.63
C VAL A 106 2.14 -13.58 -1.41
N GLN A 107 2.86 -14.65 -1.75
CA GLN A 107 2.31 -15.80 -2.47
C GLN A 107 1.94 -16.89 -1.49
N HIS A 108 0.69 -17.34 -1.56
CA HIS A 108 0.21 -18.50 -0.84
C HIS A 108 0.16 -19.68 -1.80
N SER A 109 0.77 -20.80 -1.42
CA SER A 109 0.80 -22.00 -2.25
C SER A 109 -0.29 -22.97 -1.82
N LEU A 110 -0.97 -23.57 -2.80
CA LEU A 110 -1.84 -24.72 -2.61
C LEU A 110 -1.25 -25.88 -3.41
N THR A 111 -0.76 -26.91 -2.72
CA THR A 111 -0.20 -28.09 -3.36
C THR A 111 -1.32 -29.02 -3.79
N ILE A 112 -1.38 -29.31 -5.09
CA ILE A 112 -2.25 -30.33 -5.66
C ILE A 112 -1.40 -31.57 -5.91
N ILE A 113 -1.78 -32.68 -5.29
CA ILE A 113 -1.06 -33.95 -5.45
C ILE A 113 -1.64 -34.70 -6.64
N GLU A 114 -0.78 -35.22 -7.51
CA GLU A 114 -1.20 -36.05 -8.64
C GLU A 114 -1.98 -37.28 -8.15
N GLY A 115 -3.08 -37.60 -8.85
CA GLY A 115 -4.01 -38.66 -8.46
C GLY A 115 -5.12 -38.24 -7.48
N TRP A 116 -5.18 -36.97 -7.08
CA TRP A 116 -6.32 -36.47 -6.32
C TRP A 116 -7.63 -36.57 -7.08
N THR A 117 -8.66 -37.05 -6.39
CA THR A 117 -10.04 -36.90 -6.85
C THR A 117 -10.51 -35.46 -6.66
N PHE A 118 -11.48 -35.01 -7.45
CA PHE A 118 -12.06 -33.68 -7.32
C PHE A 118 -12.50 -33.35 -5.88
N ARG A 119 -13.11 -34.31 -5.19
CA ARG A 119 -13.50 -34.17 -3.77
C ARG A 119 -12.31 -33.94 -2.83
N GLN A 120 -11.16 -34.56 -3.09
CA GLN A 120 -9.95 -34.36 -2.29
C GLN A 120 -9.35 -32.96 -2.54
N LEU A 121 -9.33 -32.52 -3.79
CA LEU A 121 -8.92 -31.18 -4.16
C LEU A 121 -9.82 -30.12 -3.50
N MET A 122 -11.15 -30.27 -3.61
CA MET A 122 -12.09 -29.33 -3.00
C MET A 122 -12.00 -29.31 -1.47
N ARG A 123 -11.67 -30.44 -0.83
CA ARG A 123 -11.38 -30.47 0.61
C ARG A 123 -10.15 -29.65 0.96
N ALA A 124 -9.08 -29.74 0.16
CA ALA A 124 -7.86 -28.95 0.38
C ALA A 124 -8.10 -27.44 0.13
N VAL A 125 -8.91 -27.09 -0.87
CA VAL A 125 -9.33 -25.69 -1.15
C VAL A 125 -10.13 -25.14 0.02
N ARG A 126 -11.20 -25.83 0.45
CA ARG A 126 -12.08 -25.40 1.56
C ARG A 126 -11.35 -25.32 2.90
N ALA A 127 -10.30 -26.13 3.10
CA ALA A 127 -9.48 -26.12 4.30
C ALA A 127 -8.42 -25.00 4.32
N ASN A 128 -8.18 -24.30 3.20
CA ASN A 128 -7.16 -23.27 3.14
C ASN A 128 -7.70 -21.95 3.73
N PRO A 129 -7.15 -21.44 4.85
CA PRO A 129 -7.66 -20.26 5.53
C PRO A 129 -7.46 -18.96 4.74
N VAL A 130 -6.64 -18.96 3.69
CA VAL A 130 -6.37 -17.78 2.86
C VAL A 130 -7.36 -17.64 1.71
N LEU A 131 -8.05 -18.73 1.34
CA LEU A 131 -9.00 -18.72 0.24
C LEU A 131 -10.38 -18.25 0.71
N ILE A 132 -11.00 -17.35 -0.04
CA ILE A 132 -12.38 -16.94 0.18
C ILE A 132 -13.28 -18.02 -0.43
N ASN A 133 -14.03 -18.73 0.40
CA ASN A 133 -14.94 -19.80 -0.04
C ASN A 133 -16.22 -19.22 -0.66
N THR A 134 -16.19 -18.92 -1.95
CA THR A 134 -17.36 -18.42 -2.69
C THR A 134 -18.29 -19.54 -3.19
N LEU A 135 -17.90 -20.80 -3.03
CA LEU A 135 -18.60 -21.99 -3.54
C LEU A 135 -19.36 -22.77 -2.47
N GLU A 136 -19.55 -22.20 -1.26
CA GLU A 136 -20.25 -22.88 -0.16
C GLU A 136 -21.73 -23.17 -0.47
N GLU A 137 -22.36 -22.38 -1.35
CA GLU A 137 -23.77 -22.50 -1.71
C GLU A 137 -24.04 -23.44 -2.91
N LEU A 138 -23.00 -24.00 -3.53
CA LEU A 138 -23.10 -24.86 -4.72
C LEU A 138 -22.89 -26.33 -4.35
N ASP A 139 -23.79 -27.20 -4.82
CA ASP A 139 -23.68 -28.66 -4.62
C ASP A 139 -22.57 -29.26 -5.51
N ASP A 140 -22.03 -30.43 -5.14
CA ASP A 140 -20.92 -31.12 -5.82
C ASP A 140 -21.23 -31.44 -7.31
N GLN A 141 -22.50 -31.40 -7.74
CA GLN A 141 -22.91 -31.56 -9.15
C GLN A 141 -22.94 -30.25 -9.95
N GLN A 142 -22.87 -29.10 -9.28
CA GLN A 142 -22.98 -27.77 -9.86
C GLN A 142 -21.62 -27.02 -9.91
N ILE A 143 -20.57 -27.60 -9.33
CA ILE A 143 -19.17 -27.14 -9.40
C ILE A 143 -18.44 -27.92 -10.50
#